data_AF-A0A962A302-F1
#
_entry.id   AF-A0A962A302-F1
#
_cell.length_a   1.000
_cell.length_b   1.000
_cell.length_c   1.000
_cell.angle_alpha   90.00
_cell.angle_beta   90.00
_cell.angle_gamma   90.00
#
_symmetry.space_group_name_H-M   'P 1'
#
loop_
_entity.id
_entity.type
_entity.pdbx_description
1 polymer ?
#
loop_
_entity_poly.entity_id
_entity_poly.type
_entity_poly.pdbx_seq_one_letter_code
_entity_poly.pdbx_strand_id
1 'polypeptide(L)'
;MGQNTEQQKIHRGILSGLKTRLHRNKLGELLVLDGRLSPHDLRHALQISKTSGRKLGRVLVEEHFVDKAALRQTLVEQFALRFMTTSITAFLALSSMGIAKSARASTIKDVPSRIALETNAIQQVSYHPQIFGSTEKRSSSLKAFTKWTGMFTRFDAALSQSHGQKVMADFRAQLEGLKGLPLNKMAEQVNTMVNKVRYVGDSKNYGKNDYWATPVEFFTRGGDCEDFAIAKYTALRMLGVPESRLRIAIVQDLQKNVPHAILIVYTDGGPVILDNQMKTTPRADRVSHYKPIFSINREAWWLHTKPRGNVTVVASAAQ
;
A
#
# COMPACT_ATOMS: atom_id res chain seq x y z
N MET A 1 -39.40 -1.31 -19.97
CA MET A 1 -38.82 -0.11 -19.32
C MET A 1 -38.61 -0.33 -17.81
N GLY A 2 -38.05 -1.48 -17.37
CA GLY A 2 -38.13 -1.90 -15.96
C GLY A 2 -36.91 -2.62 -15.36
N GLN A 3 -35.76 -2.67 -16.04
CA GLN A 3 -34.56 -3.37 -15.52
C GLN A 3 -33.51 -2.44 -14.89
N ASN A 4 -33.70 -1.11 -14.92
CA ASN A 4 -32.69 -0.14 -14.48
C ASN A 4 -32.82 0.27 -12.99
N THR A 5 -33.92 -0.08 -12.34
CA THR A 5 -34.28 0.35 -10.97
C THR A 5 -33.71 -0.54 -9.87
N GLU A 6 -33.44 -1.80 -10.15
CA GLU A 6 -32.97 -2.79 -9.17
C GLU A 6 -31.44 -2.71 -8.97
N GLN A 7 -30.68 -2.59 -10.07
CA GLN A 7 -29.24 -2.31 -10.01
C GLN A 7 -28.92 -0.97 -9.34
N GLN A 8 -29.72 0.08 -9.57
CA GLN A 8 -29.56 1.38 -8.89
C GLN A 8 -29.85 1.30 -7.38
N LYS A 9 -30.84 0.50 -6.94
CA LYS A 9 -31.13 0.29 -5.52
C LYS A 9 -30.03 -0.50 -4.80
N ILE A 10 -29.50 -1.55 -5.43
CA ILE A 10 -28.39 -2.36 -4.89
C ILE A 10 -27.11 -1.51 -4.76
N HIS A 11 -26.79 -0.70 -5.78
CA HIS A 11 -25.66 0.21 -5.73
C HIS A 11 -25.81 1.26 -4.61
N ARG A 12 -26.99 1.86 -4.42
CA ARG A 12 -27.23 2.82 -3.31
C ARG A 12 -27.04 2.20 -1.93
N GLY A 13 -27.51 0.96 -1.72
CA GLY A 13 -27.38 0.26 -0.43
C GLY A 13 -25.94 -0.10 -0.05
N ILE A 14 -25.14 -0.54 -1.03
CA ILE A 14 -23.72 -0.85 -0.82
C ILE A 14 -22.93 0.43 -0.52
N LEU A 15 -23.23 1.52 -1.24
CA LEU A 15 -22.59 2.83 -1.05
C LEU A 15 -22.92 3.45 0.32
N SER A 16 -24.18 3.36 0.77
CA SER A 16 -24.57 3.84 2.10
C SER A 16 -23.91 3.02 3.21
N GLY A 17 -23.80 1.69 3.05
CA GLY A 17 -23.13 0.82 4.01
C GLY A 17 -21.64 1.14 4.15
N LEU A 18 -20.95 1.39 3.04
CA LEU A 18 -19.53 1.74 3.05
C LEU A 18 -19.27 3.16 3.60
N LYS A 19 -20.13 4.13 3.28
CA LYS A 19 -20.06 5.51 3.82
C LYS A 19 -20.21 5.49 5.35
N THR A 20 -21.13 4.68 5.87
CA THR A 20 -21.34 4.51 7.31
C THR A 20 -20.13 3.87 8.01
N ARG A 21 -19.50 2.84 7.40
CA ARG A 21 -18.26 2.23 7.93
C ARG A 21 -17.08 3.19 7.92
N LEU A 22 -16.98 4.07 6.92
CA LEU A 22 -15.91 5.05 6.81
C LEU A 22 -16.03 6.18 7.85
N HIS A 23 -17.25 6.62 8.16
CA HIS A 23 -17.49 7.58 9.25
C HIS A 23 -17.32 6.96 10.64
N ARG A 24 -17.58 5.66 10.78
CA ARG A 24 -17.42 4.91 12.02
C ARG A 24 -16.14 4.09 12.01
N ASN A 25 -15.00 4.77 12.09
CA ASN A 25 -13.67 4.14 12.06
C ASN A 25 -13.22 3.58 13.43
N LYS A 26 -14.10 3.57 14.44
CA LYS A 26 -13.82 3.04 15.78
C LYS A 26 -14.13 1.54 15.82
N LEU A 27 -13.26 0.78 16.48
CA LEU A 27 -13.26 -0.68 16.47
C LEU A 27 -14.62 -1.26 16.89
N GLY A 28 -15.16 -0.74 17.99
CA GLY A 28 -16.46 -1.16 18.50
C GLY A 28 -17.63 -0.84 17.58
N GLU A 29 -17.61 0.31 16.91
CA GLU A 29 -18.69 0.72 16.02
C GLU A 29 -18.71 -0.09 14.73
N LEU A 30 -17.54 -0.49 14.20
CA LEU A 30 -17.43 -1.40 13.06
C LEU A 30 -17.95 -2.80 13.40
N LEU A 31 -17.60 -3.31 14.59
CA LEU A 31 -18.10 -4.60 15.07
C LEU A 31 -19.63 -4.62 15.19
N VAL A 32 -20.23 -3.51 15.64
CA VAL A 32 -21.70 -3.35 15.69
C VAL A 32 -22.30 -3.31 14.29
N LEU A 33 -21.68 -2.59 13.35
CA LEU A 33 -22.14 -2.53 11.97
C LEU A 33 -22.04 -3.86 11.23
N ASP A 34 -21.06 -4.70 11.59
CA ASP A 34 -20.89 -6.04 11.05
C ASP A 34 -21.86 -7.07 11.64
N GLY A 35 -22.70 -6.67 12.61
CA GLY A 35 -23.54 -7.59 13.37
C GLY A 35 -22.75 -8.55 14.27
N ARG A 36 -21.45 -8.26 14.49
CA ARG A 36 -20.52 -9.08 15.27
C ARG A 36 -20.49 -8.71 16.75
N LEU A 37 -21.14 -7.60 17.11
CA LEU A 37 -21.24 -7.09 18.47
C LEU A 37 -22.58 -6.35 18.61
N SER A 38 -23.29 -6.53 19.71
CA SER A 38 -24.52 -5.75 19.92
C SER A 38 -24.20 -4.33 20.43
N PRO A 39 -25.04 -3.31 20.17
CA PRO A 39 -24.86 -1.98 20.74
C PRO A 39 -24.86 -1.97 22.28
N HIS A 40 -25.56 -2.91 22.90
CA HIS A 40 -25.59 -3.09 24.35
C HIS A 40 -24.24 -3.59 24.86
N ASP A 41 -23.70 -4.64 24.24
CA ASP A 41 -22.42 -5.25 24.64
C ASP A 41 -21.24 -4.32 24.38
N LEU A 42 -21.31 -3.51 23.33
CA LEU A 42 -20.33 -2.45 23.11
C LEU A 42 -20.30 -1.43 24.27
N ARG A 43 -21.47 -1.00 24.77
CA ARG A 43 -21.52 -0.07 25.91
C ARG A 43 -20.95 -0.72 27.17
N HIS A 44 -21.28 -1.98 27.41
CA HIS A 44 -20.76 -2.73 28.55
C HIS A 44 -19.23 -2.92 28.47
N ALA A 45 -18.71 -3.34 27.32
CA ALA A 45 -17.27 -3.50 27.09
C ALA A 45 -16.50 -2.17 27.20
N LEU A 46 -17.10 -1.05 26.76
CA LEU A 46 -16.52 0.29 26.94
C LEU A 46 -16.45 0.69 28.42
N GLN A 47 -17.46 0.34 29.20
CA GLN A 47 -17.48 0.61 30.64
C GLN A 47 -16.39 -0.19 31.36
N ILE A 48 -16.25 -1.48 31.05
CA ILE A 48 -15.17 -2.34 31.57
C ILE A 48 -13.79 -1.83 31.14
N SER A 49 -13.62 -1.45 29.88
CA SER A 49 -12.37 -0.89 29.37
C SER A 49 -11.99 0.40 30.10
N LYS A 50 -12.96 1.26 30.42
CA LYS A 50 -12.76 2.52 31.13
C LYS A 50 -12.43 2.33 32.60
N THR A 51 -13.07 1.37 33.29
CA THR A 51 -12.82 1.10 34.72
C THR A 51 -11.54 0.30 34.95
N SER A 52 -11.20 -0.62 34.04
CA SER A 52 -10.01 -1.48 34.17
C SER A 52 -8.75 -0.93 33.50
N GLY A 53 -8.85 0.14 32.69
CA GLY A 53 -7.75 0.67 31.87
C GLY A 53 -7.29 -0.27 30.74
N ARG A 54 -7.91 -1.45 30.58
CA ARG A 54 -7.57 -2.42 29.53
C ARG A 54 -8.04 -1.94 28.17
N LYS A 55 -7.29 -2.27 27.11
CA LYS A 55 -7.67 -1.96 25.71
C LYS A 55 -9.01 -2.63 25.35
N LEU A 56 -9.92 -1.87 24.73
CA LEU A 56 -11.26 -2.36 24.33
C LEU A 56 -11.23 -3.68 23.55
N GLY A 57 -10.32 -3.85 22.58
CA GLY A 57 -10.22 -5.09 21.82
C GLY A 57 -9.87 -6.32 22.68
N ARG A 58 -9.10 -6.13 23.76
CA ARG A 58 -8.78 -7.20 24.71
C ARG A 58 -10.00 -7.57 25.54
N VAL A 59 -10.73 -6.57 26.03
CA VAL A 59 -11.98 -6.75 26.78
C VAL A 59 -13.03 -7.48 25.92
N LEU A 60 -13.20 -7.09 24.65
CA LEU A 60 -14.18 -7.72 23.76
C LEU A 60 -13.95 -9.23 23.54
N VAL A 61 -12.70 -9.68 23.59
CA VAL A 61 -12.32 -11.09 23.42
C VAL A 61 -12.36 -11.85 24.73
N GLU A 62 -11.85 -11.26 25.82
CA GLU A 62 -11.79 -11.90 27.14
C GLU A 62 -13.19 -12.08 27.76
N GLU A 63 -14.08 -11.12 27.54
CA GLU A 63 -15.48 -11.19 27.99
C GLU A 63 -16.38 -11.94 26.99
N HIS A 64 -15.80 -12.61 25.99
CA HIS A 64 -16.50 -13.40 24.97
C HIS A 64 -17.56 -12.65 24.14
N PHE A 65 -17.50 -11.33 24.08
CA PHE A 65 -18.42 -10.53 23.24
C PHE A 65 -18.14 -10.67 21.75
N VAL A 66 -16.89 -10.95 21.35
CA VAL A 66 -16.47 -11.11 19.96
C VAL A 66 -15.33 -12.13 19.86
N ASP A 67 -15.38 -13.00 18.86
CA ASP A 67 -14.29 -13.92 18.57
C ASP A 67 -12.99 -13.20 18.15
N LYS A 68 -11.84 -13.80 18.49
CA LYS A 68 -10.52 -13.30 18.08
C LYS A 68 -10.41 -13.12 16.56
N ALA A 69 -11.02 -14.01 15.77
CA ALA A 69 -11.03 -13.91 14.32
C ALA A 69 -11.84 -12.70 13.83
N ALA A 70 -13.01 -12.48 14.43
CA ALA A 70 -13.88 -11.36 14.10
C ALA A 70 -13.24 -10.01 14.47
N LEU A 71 -12.65 -9.89 15.66
CA LEU A 71 -11.90 -8.70 16.09
C LEU A 71 -10.74 -8.38 15.14
N ARG A 72 -9.99 -9.41 14.73
CA ARG A 72 -8.85 -9.25 13.81
C ARG A 72 -9.28 -8.77 12.43
N GLN A 73 -10.34 -9.35 11.86
CA GLN A 73 -10.88 -8.88 10.58
C GLN A 73 -11.31 -7.42 10.67
N THR A 74 -12.00 -7.04 11.74
CA THR A 74 -12.43 -5.64 11.92
C THR A 74 -11.25 -4.70 12.15
N LEU A 75 -10.15 -5.16 12.75
CA LEU A 75 -8.89 -4.39 12.83
C LEU A 75 -8.21 -4.22 11.47
N VAL A 76 -8.25 -5.24 10.59
CA VAL A 76 -7.78 -5.13 9.20
C VAL A 76 -8.64 -4.15 8.41
N GLU A 77 -9.97 -4.25 8.54
CA GLU A 77 -10.89 -3.27 7.94
C GLU A 77 -10.66 -1.88 8.50
N GLN A 78 -10.45 -1.74 9.81
CA GLN A 78 -10.13 -0.46 10.44
C GLN A 78 -8.78 0.07 9.97
N PHE A 79 -7.75 -0.76 9.82
CA PHE A 79 -6.45 -0.36 9.30
C PHE A 79 -6.55 0.07 7.84
N ALA A 80 -7.20 -0.73 6.99
CA ALA A 80 -7.50 -0.35 5.62
C ALA A 80 -8.29 0.96 5.60
N LEU A 81 -9.36 1.11 6.39
CA LEU A 81 -10.15 2.35 6.47
C LEU A 81 -9.33 3.54 6.99
N ARG A 82 -8.37 3.34 7.90
CA ARG A 82 -7.45 4.37 8.42
C ARG A 82 -6.35 4.73 7.42
N PHE A 83 -5.93 3.77 6.62
CA PHE A 83 -5.13 3.97 5.42
C PHE A 83 -5.93 4.77 4.37
N MET A 84 -7.27 4.70 4.41
CA MET A 84 -8.22 5.23 3.42
C MET A 84 -8.98 6.50 3.87
N THR A 85 -8.73 7.06 5.06
CA THR A 85 -9.60 8.12 5.64
C THR A 85 -9.58 9.48 4.92
N THR A 86 -8.88 9.62 3.80
CA THR A 86 -9.06 10.76 2.87
C THR A 86 -9.35 10.33 1.42
N SER A 87 -9.42 9.02 1.16
CA SER A 87 -9.01 8.45 -0.13
C SER A 87 -10.14 7.74 -0.89
N ILE A 88 -11.10 7.12 -0.22
CA ILE A 88 -12.23 6.45 -0.89
C ILE A 88 -13.55 7.23 -0.86
N THR A 89 -13.77 8.14 0.10
CA THR A 89 -15.00 8.98 0.09
C THR A 89 -15.11 9.79 -1.20
N ALA A 90 -13.96 10.22 -1.75
CA ALA A 90 -13.90 10.89 -3.04
C ALA A 90 -14.14 9.94 -4.22
N PHE A 91 -13.74 8.67 -4.15
CA PHE A 91 -13.71 7.79 -5.31
C PHE A 91 -15.09 7.21 -5.68
N LEU A 92 -15.98 6.99 -4.72
CA LEU A 92 -17.34 6.52 -5.00
C LEU A 92 -18.30 7.63 -5.46
N ALA A 93 -17.94 8.90 -5.26
CA ALA A 93 -18.66 10.04 -5.84
C ALA A 93 -18.21 10.37 -7.27
N LEU A 94 -16.96 10.07 -7.62
CA LEU A 94 -16.34 10.46 -8.90
C LEU A 94 -16.33 9.36 -9.98
N SER A 95 -16.84 8.16 -9.69
CA SER A 95 -17.01 7.10 -10.70
C SER A 95 -18.39 7.13 -11.38
N SER A 96 -19.29 8.04 -10.95
CA SER A 96 -20.60 8.30 -11.59
C SER A 96 -20.70 9.66 -12.28
N MET A 97 -19.64 10.45 -12.29
CA MET A 97 -19.59 11.72 -13.02
C MET A 97 -18.34 11.72 -13.90
N GLY A 98 -18.54 11.36 -15.17
CA GLY A 98 -17.63 11.82 -16.22
C GLY A 98 -17.49 13.33 -16.08
N ILE A 99 -16.27 13.82 -16.29
CA ILE A 99 -15.76 15.16 -15.95
C ILE A 99 -15.09 15.19 -14.57
N ALA A 100 -13.83 14.75 -14.53
CA ALA A 100 -12.85 15.26 -13.59
C ALA A 100 -11.68 15.82 -14.40
N LYS A 101 -11.57 17.16 -14.44
CA LYS A 101 -10.37 17.87 -14.92
C LYS A 101 -9.14 17.18 -14.31
N SER A 102 -8.20 16.80 -15.19
CA SER A 102 -6.87 16.30 -14.81
C SER A 102 -6.29 17.21 -13.72
N ALA A 103 -6.25 16.71 -12.50
CA ALA A 103 -5.42 17.33 -11.48
C ALA A 103 -3.99 17.09 -11.92
N ARG A 104 -3.29 18.17 -12.26
CA ARG A 104 -1.88 18.18 -12.68
C ARG A 104 -1.06 17.25 -11.78
N ALA A 105 -0.78 16.04 -12.26
CA ALA A 105 0.24 15.15 -11.72
C ALA A 105 1.66 15.72 -11.94
N SER A 106 1.78 16.86 -12.62
CA SER A 106 3.01 17.51 -13.06
C SER A 106 3.80 18.22 -11.95
N THR A 107 3.56 17.95 -10.66
CA THR A 107 4.26 18.66 -9.58
C THR A 107 4.79 17.77 -8.45
N ILE A 108 4.78 16.44 -8.60
CA ILE A 108 5.55 15.58 -7.68
C ILE A 108 7.01 15.62 -8.15
N LYS A 109 7.85 16.39 -7.44
CA LYS A 109 9.28 16.46 -7.71
C LYS A 109 9.90 15.05 -7.65
N ASP A 110 10.67 14.69 -8.67
CA ASP A 110 11.41 13.43 -8.71
C ASP A 110 12.70 13.52 -7.90
N VAL A 111 12.54 13.57 -6.59
CA VAL A 111 13.66 13.72 -5.66
C VAL A 111 14.71 12.61 -5.86
N PRO A 112 14.33 11.32 -5.91
CA PRO A 112 15.31 10.26 -6.13
C PRO A 112 16.04 10.35 -7.47
N SER A 113 15.36 10.74 -8.56
CA SER A 113 16.03 10.85 -9.86
C SER A 113 17.01 12.02 -9.94
N ARG A 114 16.77 13.10 -9.21
CA ARG A 114 17.68 14.26 -9.17
C ARG A 114 19.03 13.95 -8.53
N ILE A 115 19.06 12.95 -7.65
CA ILE A 115 20.29 12.47 -6.99
C ILE A 115 20.79 11.16 -7.60
N ALA A 116 20.26 10.77 -8.77
CA ALA A 116 20.62 9.52 -9.42
C ALA A 116 22.09 9.49 -9.83
N LEU A 117 22.62 8.28 -9.86
CA LEU A 117 23.89 7.95 -10.48
C LEU A 117 23.72 8.06 -12.00
N GLU A 118 24.64 8.75 -12.66
CA GLU A 118 24.68 8.78 -14.12
C GLU A 118 24.78 7.35 -14.63
N THR A 119 23.84 6.87 -15.43
CA THR A 119 23.84 5.51 -15.96
C THR A 119 23.28 5.53 -17.38
N ASN A 120 23.61 4.50 -18.16
CA ASN A 120 22.85 4.22 -19.37
C ASN A 120 21.38 4.03 -18.98
N ALA A 121 20.48 4.73 -19.66
CA ALA A 121 19.08 4.77 -19.29
C ALA A 121 18.46 3.37 -19.39
N ILE A 122 17.96 2.86 -18.27
CA ILE A 122 17.13 1.65 -18.26
C ILE A 122 15.83 1.99 -18.98
N GLN A 123 15.42 1.16 -19.93
CA GLN A 123 14.23 1.40 -20.73
C GLN A 123 12.96 1.42 -19.88
N GLN A 124 12.12 2.42 -20.13
CA GLN A 124 10.76 2.52 -19.64
C GLN A 124 9.92 1.33 -20.15
N VAL A 125 8.91 0.93 -19.39
CA VAL A 125 7.93 -0.09 -19.84
C VAL A 125 6.54 0.52 -19.93
N SER A 126 5.86 0.22 -21.03
CA SER A 126 4.45 0.57 -21.25
C SER A 126 3.50 -0.58 -20.88
N TYR A 127 4.03 -1.80 -20.80
CA TYR A 127 3.27 -3.00 -20.46
C TYR A 127 3.67 -3.55 -19.09
N HIS A 128 2.66 -3.83 -18.27
CA HIS A 128 2.80 -4.43 -16.94
C HIS A 128 2.03 -5.74 -16.91
N PRO A 129 2.73 -6.90 -16.90
CA PRO A 129 2.08 -8.19 -16.67
C PRO A 129 1.25 -8.15 -15.39
N GLN A 130 0.08 -8.80 -15.40
CA GLN A 130 -0.76 -8.90 -14.21
C GLN A 130 0.02 -9.55 -13.06
N ILE A 131 -0.16 -9.00 -11.87
CA ILE A 131 0.46 -9.48 -10.64
C ILE A 131 -0.59 -10.08 -9.72
N PHE A 132 -0.21 -11.15 -9.01
CA PHE A 132 -1.03 -11.87 -8.04
C PHE A 132 -2.37 -12.40 -8.58
N GLY A 133 -2.45 -12.69 -9.88
CA GLY A 133 -3.69 -13.14 -10.53
C GLY A 133 -4.86 -12.17 -10.28
N SER A 134 -4.60 -10.86 -10.26
CA SER A 134 -5.61 -9.82 -10.02
C SER A 134 -5.84 -8.97 -11.27
N THR A 135 -7.04 -8.39 -11.39
CA THR A 135 -7.29 -7.33 -12.38
C THR A 135 -7.06 -5.97 -11.74
N GLU A 136 -6.63 -4.99 -12.53
CA GLU A 136 -6.26 -3.67 -12.03
C GLU A 136 -7.18 -2.56 -12.56
N LYS A 137 -7.53 -1.59 -11.70
CA LYS A 137 -8.11 -0.30 -12.13
C LYS A 137 -7.12 0.82 -11.85
N ARG A 138 -6.59 1.44 -12.90
CA ARG A 138 -5.60 2.52 -12.81
C ARG A 138 -6.26 3.88 -12.57
N SER A 139 -5.61 4.74 -11.79
CA SER A 139 -5.90 6.17 -11.70
C SER A 139 -4.61 6.98 -11.58
N SER A 140 -4.52 8.09 -12.29
CA SER A 140 -3.40 9.05 -12.20
C SER A 140 -3.56 10.07 -11.07
N SER A 141 -4.72 10.09 -10.39
CA SER A 141 -4.96 11.03 -9.30
C SER A 141 -4.40 10.49 -7.99
N LEU A 142 -3.34 11.13 -7.50
CA LEU A 142 -2.68 10.78 -6.23
C LEU A 142 -3.18 11.59 -5.03
N LYS A 143 -4.24 12.41 -5.20
CA LYS A 143 -4.81 13.26 -4.14
C LYS A 143 -5.18 12.49 -2.87
N ALA A 144 -5.61 11.24 -3.06
CA ALA A 144 -5.97 10.31 -2.01
C ALA A 144 -4.76 9.85 -1.17
N PHE A 145 -3.53 9.92 -1.69
CA PHE A 145 -2.36 9.31 -1.05
C PHE A 145 -1.48 10.38 -0.41
N THR A 146 -2.05 11.14 0.52
CA THR A 146 -1.39 12.29 1.16
C THR A 146 -0.16 11.92 1.97
N LYS A 147 -0.09 10.71 2.53
CA LYS A 147 1.10 10.20 3.23
C LYS A 147 2.25 9.95 2.26
N TRP A 148 1.97 9.29 1.14
CA TRP A 148 2.92 9.03 0.05
C TRP A 148 3.42 10.34 -0.57
N THR A 149 2.51 11.23 -0.97
CA THR A 149 2.89 12.52 -1.59
C THR A 149 3.59 13.43 -0.58
N GLY A 150 3.09 13.48 0.66
CA GLY A 150 3.70 14.24 1.75
C GLY A 150 5.09 13.72 2.14
N MET A 151 5.36 12.41 2.01
CA MET A 151 6.68 11.84 2.22
C MET A 151 7.70 12.46 1.27
N PHE A 152 7.39 12.60 -0.03
CA PHE A 152 8.32 13.25 -0.98
C PHE A 152 8.60 14.71 -0.65
N THR A 153 7.59 15.47 -0.21
CA THR A 153 7.79 16.86 0.25
C THR A 153 8.75 16.92 1.44
N ARG A 154 8.57 16.03 2.43
CA ARG A 154 9.49 15.95 3.58
C ARG A 154 10.87 15.48 3.16
N PHE A 155 10.98 14.59 2.18
CA PHE A 155 12.26 14.13 1.67
C PHE A 155 13.02 15.25 0.94
N ASP A 156 12.34 16.07 0.12
CA ASP A 156 12.92 17.28 -0.49
C ASP A 156 13.47 18.22 0.59
N ALA A 157 12.70 18.46 1.65
CA ALA A 157 13.13 19.29 2.77
C ALA A 157 14.34 18.69 3.52
N ALA A 158 14.36 17.36 3.72
CA ALA A 158 15.49 16.68 4.36
C ALA A 158 16.78 16.78 3.54
N LEU A 159 16.69 16.75 2.21
CA LEU A 159 17.84 16.93 1.32
C LEU A 159 18.37 18.38 1.26
N SER A 160 17.58 19.36 1.73
CA SER A 160 18.08 20.72 1.92
C SER A 160 18.87 20.89 3.22
N GLN A 161 18.92 19.86 4.08
CA GLN A 161 19.66 19.87 5.34
C GLN A 161 20.96 19.07 5.21
N SER A 162 22.03 19.53 5.86
CA SER A 162 23.36 18.89 5.82
C SER A 162 23.32 17.43 6.29
N HIS A 163 22.56 17.13 7.35
CA HIS A 163 22.39 15.76 7.83
C HIS A 163 21.75 14.85 6.77
N GLY A 164 20.66 15.29 6.14
CA GLY A 164 19.98 14.50 5.12
C GLY A 164 20.83 14.31 3.86
N GLN A 165 21.59 15.33 3.45
CA GLN A 165 22.58 15.22 2.38
C GLN A 165 23.64 14.17 2.70
N LYS A 166 24.20 14.20 3.91
CA LYS A 166 25.20 13.21 4.35
C LYS A 166 24.64 11.79 4.33
N VAL A 167 23.46 11.56 4.92
CA VAL A 167 22.80 10.24 4.96
C VAL A 167 22.59 9.71 3.54
N MET A 168 22.10 10.55 2.63
CA MET A 168 21.86 10.11 1.25
C MET A 168 23.13 9.99 0.41
N ALA A 169 24.19 10.76 0.69
CA ALA A 169 25.49 10.59 0.08
C ALA A 169 26.15 9.26 0.50
N ASP A 170 26.11 8.95 1.80
CA ASP A 170 26.62 7.68 2.34
C ASP A 170 25.86 6.50 1.72
N PHE A 171 24.52 6.60 1.61
CA PHE A 171 23.71 5.58 0.95
C PHE A 171 23.99 5.48 -0.55
N ARG A 172 24.12 6.62 -1.26
CA ARG A 172 24.48 6.65 -2.68
C ARG A 172 25.80 5.95 -2.95
N ALA A 173 26.81 6.17 -2.11
CA ALA A 173 28.12 5.53 -2.24
C ALA A 173 28.02 3.99 -2.14
N GLN A 174 27.13 3.46 -1.31
CA GLN A 174 26.89 2.01 -1.23
C GLN A 174 26.26 1.44 -2.52
N LEU A 175 25.52 2.26 -3.27
CA LEU A 175 24.86 1.85 -4.51
C LEU A 175 25.78 1.90 -5.74
N GLU A 176 26.92 2.59 -5.67
CA GLU A 176 27.80 2.84 -6.84
C GLU A 176 28.20 1.53 -7.55
N GLY A 177 28.56 0.49 -6.78
CA GLY A 177 28.93 -0.82 -7.33
C GLY A 177 27.80 -1.60 -7.99
N LEU A 178 26.54 -1.12 -7.90
CA LEU A 178 25.38 -1.75 -8.52
C LEU A 178 25.03 -1.14 -9.88
N LYS A 179 25.66 -0.03 -10.25
CA LYS A 179 25.41 0.67 -11.50
C LYS A 179 25.72 -0.21 -12.71
N GLY A 180 24.85 -0.15 -13.73
CA GLY A 180 25.01 -0.92 -14.97
C GLY A 180 24.73 -2.43 -14.86
N LEU A 181 24.51 -2.97 -13.66
CA LEU A 181 24.07 -4.35 -13.49
C LEU A 181 22.68 -4.58 -14.14
N PRO A 182 22.37 -5.82 -14.54
CA PRO A 182 21.01 -6.20 -14.90
C PRO A 182 20.01 -5.87 -13.79
N LEU A 183 18.81 -5.40 -14.15
CA LEU A 183 17.83 -4.89 -13.18
C LEU A 183 17.42 -5.92 -12.11
N ASN A 184 17.37 -7.21 -12.44
CA ASN A 184 17.14 -8.27 -11.46
C ASN A 184 18.27 -8.35 -10.41
N LYS A 185 19.54 -8.16 -10.82
CA LYS A 185 20.69 -8.14 -9.92
C LYS A 185 20.73 -6.88 -9.07
N MET A 186 20.40 -5.71 -9.64
CA MET A 186 20.20 -4.49 -8.84
C MET A 186 19.13 -4.71 -7.77
N ALA A 187 17.99 -5.29 -8.13
CA ALA A 187 16.90 -5.57 -7.22
C ALA A 187 17.30 -6.53 -6.08
N GLU A 188 18.00 -7.63 -6.38
CA GLU A 188 18.53 -8.59 -5.40
C GLU A 188 19.46 -7.90 -4.38
N GLN A 189 20.40 -7.08 -4.86
CA GLN A 189 21.40 -6.41 -4.03
C GLN A 189 20.78 -5.29 -3.19
N VAL A 190 19.89 -4.48 -3.78
CA VAL A 190 19.12 -3.46 -3.05
C VAL A 190 18.27 -4.10 -1.96
N ASN A 191 17.57 -5.21 -2.26
CA ASN A 191 16.78 -5.93 -1.26
C ASN A 191 17.66 -6.38 -0.09
N THR A 192 18.80 -7.01 -0.38
CA THR A 192 19.75 -7.50 0.61
C THR A 192 20.32 -6.38 1.47
N MET A 193 20.71 -5.26 0.86
CA MET A 193 21.28 -4.11 1.54
C MET A 193 20.28 -3.44 2.48
N VAL A 194 19.09 -3.10 1.96
CA VAL A 194 18.06 -2.39 2.73
C VAL A 194 17.50 -3.28 3.84
N ASN A 195 17.41 -4.59 3.65
CA ASN A 195 16.94 -5.54 4.68
C ASN A 195 17.87 -5.66 5.90
N LYS A 196 19.07 -5.06 5.88
CA LYS A 196 19.96 -4.96 7.06
C LYS A 196 19.52 -3.88 8.04
N VAL A 197 18.72 -2.92 7.60
CA VAL A 197 18.17 -1.88 8.48
C VAL A 197 17.23 -2.50 9.50
N ARG A 198 17.20 -1.94 10.72
CA ARG A 198 16.38 -2.46 11.81
C ARG A 198 14.89 -2.19 11.57
N TYR A 199 14.06 -3.21 11.74
CA TYR A 199 12.60 -3.06 11.76
C TYR A 199 12.13 -2.38 13.05
N VAL A 200 11.41 -1.27 12.92
CA VAL A 200 10.85 -0.49 14.03
C VAL A 200 9.48 0.05 13.63
N GLY A 201 8.41 -0.45 14.27
CA GLY A 201 7.05 0.04 14.00
C GLY A 201 6.83 1.50 14.40
N ASP A 202 5.94 2.17 13.69
CA ASP A 202 5.66 3.59 13.83
C ASP A 202 5.27 4.06 15.23
N SER A 203 4.52 3.24 15.97
CA SER A 203 4.12 3.62 17.33
C SER A 203 5.33 3.79 18.24
N LYS A 204 6.38 2.98 18.02
CA LYS A 204 7.63 3.07 18.78
C LYS A 204 8.55 4.14 18.22
N ASN A 205 8.56 4.33 16.91
CA ASN A 205 9.46 5.28 16.26
C ASN A 205 8.92 6.72 16.36
N TYR A 206 7.68 6.98 15.93
CA TYR A 206 7.12 8.32 15.77
C TYR A 206 5.96 8.63 16.72
N GLY A 207 5.55 7.70 17.58
CA GLY A 207 4.36 7.85 18.43
C GLY A 207 3.06 7.95 17.62
N LYS A 208 3.07 7.48 16.38
CA LYS A 208 1.96 7.52 15.43
C LYS A 208 1.50 6.11 15.11
N ASN A 209 0.24 5.98 14.69
CA ASN A 209 -0.29 4.67 14.28
C ASN A 209 0.19 4.24 12.89
N ASP A 210 0.54 5.20 12.03
CA ASP A 210 0.99 4.97 10.65
C ASP A 210 1.62 6.29 10.12
N TYR A 211 2.91 6.27 9.80
CA TYR A 211 3.77 7.36 9.35
C TYR A 211 4.80 6.88 8.31
N TRP A 212 4.62 7.29 7.07
CA TRP A 212 5.50 6.88 5.97
C TRP A 212 6.82 7.65 6.01
N ALA A 213 7.88 7.05 6.53
CA ALA A 213 9.18 7.68 6.70
C ALA A 213 9.82 8.06 5.35
N THR A 214 10.55 9.16 5.35
CA THR A 214 11.47 9.50 4.27
C THR A 214 12.67 8.54 4.27
N PRO A 215 13.36 8.35 3.14
CA PRO A 215 14.60 7.57 3.11
C PRO A 215 15.64 8.02 4.15
N VAL A 216 15.78 9.34 4.38
CA VAL A 216 16.66 9.89 5.41
C VAL A 216 16.24 9.41 6.80
N GLU A 217 14.96 9.55 7.16
CA GLU A 217 14.45 9.10 8.45
C GLU A 217 14.62 7.58 8.64
N PHE A 218 14.35 6.79 7.59
CA PHE A 218 14.48 5.34 7.60
C PHE A 218 15.93 4.90 7.85
N PHE A 219 16.91 5.44 7.12
CA PHE A 219 18.32 5.08 7.32
C PHE A 219 18.88 5.56 8.66
N THR A 220 18.31 6.61 9.24
CA THR A 220 18.72 7.10 10.57
C THR A 220 18.08 6.30 11.72
N ARG A 221 16.83 5.83 11.57
CA ARG A 221 16.03 5.35 12.72
C ARG A 221 15.55 3.91 12.60
N GLY A 222 15.60 3.34 11.40
CA GLY A 222 14.81 2.17 11.02
C GLY A 222 13.37 2.57 10.67
N GLY A 223 12.56 1.57 10.35
CA GLY A 223 11.16 1.75 9.98
C GLY A 223 10.43 0.42 9.87
N ASP A 224 9.18 0.45 9.41
CA ASP A 224 8.38 -0.75 9.15
C ASP A 224 8.15 -0.98 7.65
N CYS A 225 7.19 -1.83 7.28
CA CYS A 225 7.14 -2.47 5.98
C CYS A 225 7.12 -1.48 4.81
N GLU A 226 6.35 -0.40 4.91
CA GLU A 226 6.26 0.63 3.89
C GLU A 226 7.57 1.40 3.77
N ASP A 227 8.27 1.65 4.87
CA ASP A 227 9.51 2.40 4.87
C ASP A 227 10.62 1.60 4.17
N PHE A 228 10.67 0.27 4.39
CA PHE A 228 11.54 -0.62 3.61
C PHE A 228 11.20 -0.57 2.12
N ALA A 229 9.92 -0.60 1.76
CA ALA A 229 9.50 -0.53 0.35
C ALA A 229 9.87 0.83 -0.29
N ILE A 230 9.69 1.94 0.44
CA ILE A 230 10.06 3.30 0.04
C ILE A 230 11.57 3.44 -0.14
N ALA A 231 12.36 2.90 0.79
CA ALA A 231 13.82 2.96 0.72
C ALA A 231 14.36 2.18 -0.47
N LYS A 232 13.85 0.96 -0.73
CA LYS A 232 14.21 0.16 -1.91
C LYS A 232 13.78 0.83 -3.21
N TYR A 233 12.59 1.43 -3.23
CA TYR A 233 12.08 2.19 -4.37
C TYR A 233 13.02 3.36 -4.68
N THR A 234 13.41 4.12 -3.66
CA THR A 234 14.34 5.25 -3.78
C THR A 234 15.70 4.78 -4.30
N ALA A 235 16.24 3.69 -3.76
CA ALA A 235 17.51 3.12 -4.19
C ALA A 235 17.53 2.76 -5.69
N LEU A 236 16.47 2.10 -6.17
CA LEU A 236 16.36 1.75 -7.59
C LEU A 236 16.16 2.98 -8.47
N ARG A 237 15.40 3.99 -8.02
CA ARG A 237 15.32 5.28 -8.74
C ARG A 237 16.68 5.98 -8.81
N MET A 238 17.49 5.91 -7.75
CA MET A 238 18.87 6.44 -7.73
C MET A 238 19.80 5.68 -8.69
N LEU A 239 19.55 4.39 -8.91
CA LEU A 239 20.24 3.56 -9.91
C LEU A 239 19.70 3.76 -11.35
N GLY A 240 18.85 4.77 -11.57
CA GLY A 240 18.29 5.10 -12.88
C GLY A 240 17.13 4.21 -13.34
N VAL A 241 16.60 3.33 -12.47
CA VAL A 241 15.45 2.48 -12.80
C VAL A 241 14.21 3.35 -12.95
N PRO A 242 13.53 3.38 -14.11
CA PRO A 242 12.43 4.31 -14.34
C PRO A 242 11.20 4.04 -13.49
N GLU A 243 10.39 5.08 -13.28
CA GLU A 243 9.14 5.04 -12.51
C GLU A 243 8.19 3.92 -12.97
N SER A 244 8.08 3.73 -14.28
CA SER A 244 7.24 2.69 -14.89
C SER A 244 7.65 1.28 -14.47
N ARG A 245 8.89 1.05 -14.02
CA ARG A 245 9.37 -0.27 -13.58
C ARG A 245 9.11 -0.55 -12.10
N LEU A 246 8.56 0.40 -11.34
CA LEU A 246 8.47 0.33 -9.89
C LEU A 246 7.05 0.61 -9.39
N ARG A 247 6.56 -0.24 -8.48
CA ARG A 247 5.30 -0.01 -7.75
C ARG A 247 5.41 -0.51 -6.32
N ILE A 248 5.10 0.33 -5.34
CA ILE A 248 4.87 -0.14 -3.97
C ILE A 248 3.46 -0.75 -3.93
N ALA A 249 3.32 -1.96 -3.41
CA ALA A 249 2.02 -2.61 -3.22
C ALA A 249 1.72 -2.81 -1.74
N ILE A 250 0.47 -2.49 -1.39
CA ILE A 250 -0.11 -2.86 -0.11
C ILE A 250 -0.90 -4.15 -0.32
N VAL A 251 -0.56 -5.16 0.47
CA VAL A 251 -1.08 -6.51 0.37
C VAL A 251 -1.59 -6.98 1.73
N GLN A 252 -2.48 -7.96 1.73
CA GLN A 252 -2.73 -8.79 2.90
C GLN A 252 -1.77 -9.97 2.84
N ASP A 253 -0.92 -10.12 3.87
CA ASP A 253 -0.16 -11.32 4.12
C ASP A 253 -1.09 -12.39 4.70
N LEU A 254 -1.36 -13.44 3.93
CA LEU A 254 -2.26 -14.52 4.32
C LEU A 254 -1.61 -15.49 5.31
N GLN A 255 -0.28 -15.56 5.40
CA GLN A 255 0.42 -16.41 6.36
C GLN A 255 0.43 -15.76 7.75
N LYS A 256 0.78 -14.47 7.81
CA LYS A 256 0.81 -13.69 9.06
C LYS A 256 -0.55 -13.11 9.43
N ASN A 257 -1.48 -13.11 8.48
CA ASN A 257 -2.80 -12.50 8.59
C ASN A 257 -2.75 -11.02 9.02
N VAL A 258 -1.83 -10.27 8.44
CA VAL A 258 -1.67 -8.83 8.66
C VAL A 258 -1.50 -8.08 7.33
N PRO A 259 -1.88 -6.80 7.26
CA PRO A 259 -1.47 -5.93 6.16
C PRO A 259 0.05 -5.84 6.08
N HIS A 260 0.57 -5.73 4.87
CA HIS A 260 2.00 -5.65 4.60
C HIS A 260 2.27 -4.78 3.36
N ALA A 261 3.46 -4.20 3.29
CA ALA A 261 3.90 -3.40 2.15
C ALA A 261 5.16 -4.01 1.52
N ILE A 262 5.15 -4.08 0.19
CA ILE A 262 6.22 -4.65 -0.63
C ILE A 262 6.54 -3.75 -1.81
N LEU A 263 7.69 -3.94 -2.43
CA LEU A 263 8.02 -3.30 -3.71
C LEU A 263 7.99 -4.33 -4.85
N ILE A 264 7.27 -4.02 -5.91
CA ILE A 264 7.28 -4.76 -7.17
C ILE A 264 8.23 -4.07 -8.15
N VAL A 265 9.12 -4.86 -8.75
CA VAL A 265 10.06 -4.39 -9.77
C VAL A 265 9.83 -5.18 -11.06
N TYR A 266 9.49 -4.48 -12.14
CA TYR A 266 9.25 -5.08 -13.46
C TYR A 266 10.58 -5.26 -14.20
N THR A 267 11.27 -6.37 -13.96
CA THR A 267 12.52 -6.70 -14.69
C THR A 267 12.22 -7.17 -16.10
N ASP A 268 13.24 -7.29 -16.94
CA ASP A 268 13.08 -7.86 -18.29
C ASP A 268 12.68 -9.34 -18.26
N GLY A 269 12.98 -10.05 -17.17
CA GLY A 269 12.50 -11.42 -16.91
C GLY A 269 11.10 -11.49 -16.30
N GLY A 270 10.41 -10.35 -16.11
CA GLY A 270 9.10 -10.24 -15.46
C GLY A 270 9.15 -9.62 -14.06
N PRO A 271 7.98 -9.47 -13.41
CA PRO A 271 7.87 -8.82 -12.10
C PRO A 271 8.49 -9.68 -10.99
N VAL A 272 9.33 -9.06 -10.17
CA VAL A 272 9.89 -9.63 -8.93
C VAL A 272 9.43 -8.82 -7.72
N ILE A 273 9.40 -9.47 -6.56
CA ILE A 273 9.00 -8.87 -5.28
C ILE A 273 10.23 -8.63 -4.41
N LEU A 274 10.34 -7.41 -3.89
CA LEU A 274 11.32 -7.04 -2.88
C LEU A 274 10.56 -6.80 -1.58
N ASP A 275 10.99 -7.50 -0.52
CA ASP A 275 10.26 -7.58 0.74
C ASP A 275 11.26 -7.62 1.90
N ASN A 276 10.97 -6.93 3.01
CA ASN A 276 11.78 -7.02 4.23
C ASN A 276 11.61 -8.34 4.98
N GLN A 277 10.59 -9.13 4.66
CA GLN A 277 10.35 -10.46 5.19
C GLN A 277 11.05 -11.57 4.40
N MET A 278 11.54 -11.28 3.17
CA MET A 278 12.18 -12.26 2.29
C MET A 278 13.62 -11.84 1.93
N LYS A 279 14.56 -12.78 2.07
CA LYS A 279 15.96 -12.55 1.67
C LYS A 279 16.12 -12.50 0.15
N THR A 280 15.42 -13.39 -0.55
CA THR A 280 15.43 -13.48 -2.01
C THR A 280 14.39 -12.55 -2.64
N THR A 281 14.51 -12.32 -3.95
CA THR A 281 13.54 -11.56 -4.77
C THR A 281 12.75 -12.50 -5.69
N PRO A 282 11.76 -13.25 -5.16
CA PRO A 282 11.01 -14.20 -5.97
C PRO A 282 10.22 -13.47 -7.07
N ARG A 283 9.95 -14.19 -8.17
CA ARG A 283 8.99 -13.74 -9.17
C ARG A 283 7.61 -13.59 -8.53
N ALA A 284 6.87 -12.56 -8.92
CA ALA A 284 5.57 -12.26 -8.33
C ALA A 284 4.53 -13.38 -8.54
N ASP A 285 4.63 -14.14 -9.65
CA ASP A 285 3.78 -15.29 -9.95
C ASP A 285 4.02 -16.51 -9.03
N ARG A 286 5.16 -16.56 -8.34
CA ARG A 286 5.51 -17.62 -7.38
C ARG A 286 5.14 -17.29 -5.93
N VAL A 287 4.57 -16.11 -5.69
CA VAL A 287 4.19 -15.66 -4.35
C VAL A 287 2.67 -15.67 -4.20
N SER A 288 2.13 -16.76 -3.63
CA SER A 288 0.69 -16.99 -3.50
C SER A 288 0.08 -16.48 -2.20
N HIS A 289 0.89 -16.18 -1.18
CA HIS A 289 0.41 -15.77 0.14
C HIS A 289 0.13 -14.27 0.26
N TYR A 290 0.41 -13.47 -0.78
CA TYR A 290 0.04 -12.07 -0.81
C TYR A 290 -1.21 -11.86 -1.65
N LYS A 291 -2.21 -11.25 -1.02
CA LYS A 291 -3.41 -10.77 -1.70
C LYS A 291 -3.34 -9.26 -1.85
N PRO A 292 -3.17 -8.71 -3.06
CA PRO A 292 -2.98 -7.28 -3.23
C PRO A 292 -4.27 -6.50 -3.00
N ILE A 293 -4.12 -5.27 -2.48
CA ILE A 293 -5.21 -4.33 -2.25
C ILE A 293 -5.10 -3.20 -3.27
N PHE A 294 -3.99 -2.47 -3.26
CA PHE A 294 -3.65 -1.48 -4.28
C PHE A 294 -2.13 -1.42 -4.45
N SER A 295 -1.66 -0.89 -5.57
CA SER A 295 -0.27 -0.52 -5.78
C SER A 295 -0.15 0.93 -6.24
N ILE A 296 1.00 1.56 -6.02
CA ILE A 296 1.21 2.99 -6.23
C ILE A 296 2.65 3.28 -6.64
N ASN A 297 2.80 4.32 -7.44
CA ASN A 297 4.06 4.97 -7.72
C ASN A 297 3.84 6.50 -7.81
N ARG A 298 4.77 7.29 -8.34
CA ARG A 298 4.62 8.75 -8.42
C ARG A 298 3.72 9.23 -9.56
N GLU A 299 3.38 8.38 -10.50
CA GLU A 299 2.57 8.73 -11.66
C GLU A 299 1.12 8.29 -11.52
N ALA A 300 0.88 7.15 -10.84
CA ALA A 300 -0.42 6.54 -10.73
C ALA A 300 -0.51 5.57 -9.56
N TRP A 301 -1.73 5.11 -9.33
CA TRP A 301 -2.03 3.99 -8.48
C TRP A 301 -3.01 3.05 -9.17
N TRP A 302 -3.04 1.80 -8.72
CA TRP A 302 -3.82 0.71 -9.28
C TRP A 302 -4.56 -0.01 -8.15
N LEU A 303 -5.88 -0.02 -8.21
CA LEU A 303 -6.70 -0.85 -7.31
C LEU A 303 -6.69 -2.28 -7.83
N HIS A 304 -6.35 -3.25 -6.99
CA HIS A 304 -6.41 -4.67 -7.32
C HIS A 304 -7.79 -5.24 -6.98
N THR A 305 -8.43 -5.89 -7.95
CA THR A 305 -9.72 -6.56 -7.77
C THR A 305 -9.60 -8.03 -8.15
N LYS A 306 -10.54 -8.85 -7.66
CA LYS A 306 -10.65 -10.25 -8.10
C LYS A 306 -10.76 -10.30 -9.63
N PRO A 307 -10.18 -11.32 -10.29
CA PRO A 307 -10.44 -11.60 -11.69
C PRO A 307 -11.93 -11.56 -11.98
N ARG A 308 -12.31 -10.85 -13.03
CA ARG A 308 -13.65 -11.07 -13.61
C ARG A 308 -13.62 -12.50 -14.16
N GLY A 309 -14.55 -13.34 -13.71
CA GLY A 309 -14.65 -14.73 -14.14
C GLY A 309 -14.62 -14.85 -15.66
N ASN A 310 -14.04 -15.96 -16.14
CA ASN A 310 -13.84 -16.26 -17.56
C ASN A 310 -15.02 -15.78 -18.42
N VAL A 311 -14.75 -14.93 -19.41
CA VAL A 311 -15.57 -14.92 -20.61
C VAL A 311 -15.32 -16.28 -21.24
N THR A 312 -16.33 -17.16 -21.19
CA THR A 312 -16.36 -18.39 -21.95
C THR A 312 -16.10 -18.01 -23.41
N VAL A 313 -14.91 -18.27 -23.92
CA VAL A 313 -14.69 -18.34 -25.36
C VAL A 313 -15.48 -19.57 -25.78
N VAL A 314 -16.68 -19.34 -26.31
CA VAL A 314 -17.43 -20.39 -26.98
C VAL A 314 -16.52 -20.86 -28.11
N ALA A 315 -15.97 -22.07 -27.96
CA ALA A 315 -15.26 -22.72 -29.03
C ALA A 315 -16.21 -22.78 -30.23
N SER A 316 -15.85 -22.08 -31.30
CA SER A 316 -16.47 -22.30 -32.60
C SER A 316 -16.09 -23.71 -33.02
N ALA A 317 -17.01 -24.66 -32.86
CA ALA A 317 -16.92 -25.95 -33.52
C ALA A 317 -17.01 -25.69 -35.02
N ALA A 318 -15.91 -25.89 -35.73
CA ALA A 318 -15.94 -26.11 -37.17
C ALA A 318 -16.43 -27.54 -37.41
N GLN A 319 -17.52 -27.67 -38.17
CA GLN A 319 -17.79 -28.79 -39.06
C GLN A 319 -17.65 -28.25 -40.48
#